data_AF-A0A381IAC1-F1
#
_entry.id   AF-A0A381IAC1-F1
#
_cell.length_a   1.000
_cell.length_b   1.000
_cell.length_c   1.000
_cell.angle_alpha   90.00
_cell.angle_beta   90.00
_cell.angle_gamma   90.00
#
_symmetry.space_group_name_H-M   'P 1'
#
loop_
_entity.id
_entity.type
_entity.pdbx_description
1 polymer ?
#
loop_
_entity_poly.entity_id
_entity_poly.type
_entity_poly.pdbx_seq_one_letter_code
_entity_poly.pdbx_strand_id
1 'polypeptide(L)'
;MMLTKKTGVAEMELCVPTAETPNRMGITTKEFPKTKALFFTHTGSYSNLPKTYEMIFKYIHENNIKIQTPWREVFIKGPGMLIKGNPDNYITEIIFPLKEEE
;
A
#
# COMPACT_ATOMS: atom_id res chain seq x y z
N MET A 1 -4.08 -0.17 -5.07
CA MET A 1 -5.21 0.66 -5.57
C MET A 1 -5.03 0.94 -7.07
N MET A 2 -6.10 0.90 -7.87
CA MET A 2 -6.14 1.45 -9.23
C MET A 2 -7.20 2.55 -9.30
N LEU A 3 -6.83 3.76 -9.73
CA LEU A 3 -7.73 4.91 -9.84
C LEU A 3 -8.24 5.06 -11.27
N THR A 4 -9.55 5.02 -11.47
CA THR A 4 -10.16 5.38 -12.76
C THR A 4 -10.57 6.86 -12.74
N LYS A 5 -9.81 7.71 -13.46
CA LYS A 5 -10.00 9.19 -13.46
C LYS A 5 -11.38 9.66 -13.96
N LYS A 6 -12.21 8.79 -14.53
CA LYS A 6 -13.51 9.14 -15.13
C LYS A 6 -14.69 9.11 -14.16
N THR A 7 -14.62 8.35 -13.06
CA THR A 7 -15.79 8.07 -12.21
C THR A 7 -15.58 8.37 -10.72
N GLY A 8 -14.33 8.64 -10.30
CA GLY A 8 -13.98 8.76 -8.87
C GLY A 8 -13.95 7.42 -8.15
N VAL A 9 -14.08 6.30 -8.87
CA VAL A 9 -14.05 4.94 -8.32
C VAL A 9 -12.62 4.40 -8.38
N ALA A 10 -12.21 3.77 -7.28
CA ALA A 10 -10.95 3.07 -7.17
C ALA A 10 -11.18 1.59 -6.84
N GLU A 11 -10.37 0.72 -7.42
CA GLU A 11 -10.33 -0.69 -7.06
C GLU A 11 -9.27 -0.93 -5.98
N MET A 12 -9.67 -1.66 -4.94
CA MET A 12 -8.84 -2.01 -3.79
C MET A 12 -9.09 -3.46 -3.39
N GLU A 13 -8.03 -4.14 -2.98
CA GLU A 13 -8.07 -5.50 -2.45
C GLU A 13 -7.55 -5.48 -1.01
N LEU A 14 -8.26 -6.13 -0.09
CA LEU A 14 -7.78 -6.37 1.26
C LEU A 14 -7.19 -7.77 1.32
N CYS A 15 -5.90 -7.84 1.67
CA CYS A 15 -5.16 -9.09 1.66
C CYS A 15 -4.53 -9.36 3.02
N VAL A 16 -4.35 -10.64 3.34
CA VAL A 16 -3.51 -11.10 4.45
C VAL A 16 -2.49 -12.11 3.91
N PRO A 17 -1.22 -12.06 4.36
CA PRO A 17 -0.28 -13.13 4.08
C PRO A 17 -0.83 -14.44 4.66
N THR A 18 -0.81 -15.51 3.86
CA THR A 18 -1.29 -16.82 4.29
C THR A 18 -0.52 -17.93 3.58
N ALA A 19 -0.40 -19.07 4.24
CA ALA A 19 0.04 -20.33 3.62
C ALA A 19 -1.14 -21.18 3.13
N GLU A 20 -2.38 -20.77 3.43
CA GLU A 20 -3.60 -21.45 3.02
C GLU A 20 -4.04 -21.04 1.61
N THR A 21 -4.81 -21.90 0.95
CA THR A 21 -5.38 -21.68 -0.39
C THR A 21 -6.92 -21.64 -0.36
N PRO A 22 -7.54 -20.69 0.35
CA PRO A 22 -9.00 -20.56 0.38
C PRO A 22 -9.53 -20.27 -1.03
N ASN A 23 -10.62 -20.95 -1.40
CA ASN A 23 -11.27 -20.79 -2.71
C ASN A 23 -12.80 -20.66 -2.58
N ARG A 24 -13.27 -20.02 -1.50
CA ARG A 24 -14.70 -19.91 -1.17
C ARG A 24 -15.07 -18.48 -0.77
N MET A 25 -16.35 -18.14 -0.90
CA MET A 25 -16.93 -16.87 -0.43
C MET A 25 -16.28 -15.61 -1.03
N GLY A 26 -15.81 -15.69 -2.29
CA GLY A 26 -15.13 -14.58 -2.96
C GLY A 26 -13.70 -14.31 -2.46
N ILE A 27 -13.17 -15.15 -1.56
CA ILE A 27 -11.78 -15.11 -1.14
C ILE A 27 -10.96 -15.91 -2.16
N THR A 28 -9.92 -15.27 -2.69
CA THR A 28 -8.98 -15.89 -3.63
C THR A 28 -7.56 -15.68 -3.14
N THR A 29 -6.65 -16.53 -3.58
CA THR A 29 -5.21 -16.38 -3.35
C THR A 29 -4.52 -15.78 -4.55
N LYS A 30 -3.53 -14.94 -4.31
CA LYS A 30 -2.65 -14.38 -5.33
C LYS A 30 -1.22 -14.41 -4.84
N GLU A 31 -0.31 -14.69 -5.76
CA GLU A 31 1.12 -14.51 -5.54
C GLU A 31 1.57 -13.21 -6.22
N PHE A 32 2.43 -12.46 -5.54
CA PHE A 32 3.03 -11.27 -6.12
C PHE A 32 4.32 -11.65 -6.86
N PRO A 33 4.50 -11.23 -8.11
CA PRO A 33 5.77 -11.46 -8.81
C PRO A 33 6.89 -10.72 -8.10
N LYS A 34 8.11 -11.27 -8.18
CA LYS A 34 9.32 -10.57 -7.75
C LYS A 34 9.50 -9.33 -8.61
N THR A 35 9.45 -8.15 -7.99
CA THR A 35 9.56 -6.86 -8.68
C THR A 35 10.47 -5.90 -7.93
N LYS A 36 11.11 -4.97 -8.64
CA LYS A 36 11.79 -3.83 -8.00
C LYS A 36 10.71 -2.83 -7.57
N ALA A 37 10.84 -2.26 -6.38
CA ALA A 37 9.86 -1.33 -5.84
C ALA A 37 10.51 -0.24 -4.97
N LEU A 38 9.87 0.92 -4.87
CA LEU A 38 10.15 1.88 -3.82
C LEU A 38 9.40 1.49 -2.55
N PHE A 39 10.09 1.58 -1.42
CA PHE A 39 9.55 1.33 -0.09
C PHE A 39 9.63 2.60 0.74
N PHE A 40 8.50 2.98 1.33
CA PHE A 40 8.41 4.10 2.26
C PHE A 40 7.77 3.61 3.55
N THR A 41 8.38 3.92 4.69
CA THR A 41 7.80 3.62 6.01
C THR A 41 7.22 4.88 6.61
N HIS A 42 5.91 4.86 6.85
CA HIS A 42 5.21 5.87 7.63
C HIS A 42 5.15 5.44 9.09
N THR A 43 5.68 6.27 9.97
CA THR A 43 5.51 6.11 11.42
C THR A 43 4.58 7.20 11.93
N GLY A 44 3.46 6.80 12.53
CA GLY A 44 2.48 7.70 13.13
C GLY A 44 1.06 7.46 12.64
N SER A 45 0.13 8.29 13.14
CA SER A 45 -1.31 8.15 12.89
C SER A 45 -1.66 8.03 11.40
N TYR A 46 -2.67 7.22 11.08
CA TYR A 46 -3.22 7.10 9.73
C TYR A 46 -3.81 8.41 9.21
N SER A 47 -4.23 9.31 10.10
CA SER A 47 -4.68 10.66 9.72
C SER A 47 -3.60 11.47 8.99
N ASN A 48 -2.33 11.12 9.17
CA ASN A 48 -1.20 11.81 8.57
C ASN A 48 -0.75 11.18 7.24
N LEU A 49 -1.33 10.05 6.83
CA LEU A 49 -1.02 9.40 5.55
C LEU A 49 -1.18 10.32 4.32
N PRO A 50 -2.19 11.21 4.23
CA PRO A 50 -2.29 12.14 3.11
C PRO A 50 -1.03 12.99 2.91
N LYS A 51 -0.47 13.53 4.00
CA LYS A 51 0.79 14.30 3.96
C LYS A 51 1.98 13.43 3.55
N THR A 52 2.03 12.18 4.03
CA THR A 52 3.05 11.22 3.62
C THR A 52 2.98 10.93 2.12
N TYR A 53 1.78 10.75 1.57
CA TYR A 53 1.58 10.58 0.14
C TYR A 53 2.01 11.81 -0.67
N GLU A 54 1.70 13.02 -0.22
CA GLU A 54 2.19 14.25 -0.86
C GLU A 54 3.72 14.27 -0.95
N MET A 55 4.41 13.93 0.15
CA MET A 55 5.88 13.85 0.19
C MET A 55 6.42 12.77 -0.74
N ILE A 56 5.81 11.59 -0.75
CA ILE A 56 6.23 10.48 -1.63
C ILE A 56 6.04 10.85 -3.10
N PHE A 57 4.89 11.38 -3.49
CA PHE A 57 4.64 11.75 -4.89
C PHE A 57 5.53 12.90 -5.34
N LYS A 58 5.82 13.86 -4.45
CA LYS A 58 6.83 14.89 -4.71
C LYS A 58 8.20 14.27 -5.00
N TYR A 59 8.67 13.36 -4.13
CA TYR A 59 9.94 12.65 -4.33
C TYR A 59 9.98 11.86 -5.66
N ILE A 60 8.93 11.09 -5.96
CA ILE A 60 8.82 10.31 -7.19
C ILE A 60 8.89 11.22 -8.42
N HIS A 61 8.19 12.36 -8.38
CA HIS A 61 8.17 13.34 -9.46
C HIS A 61 9.54 14.01 -9.65
N GLU A 62 10.14 14.53 -8.58
CA GLU A 62 11.44 15.23 -8.61
C GLU A 62 12.58 14.32 -9.10
N ASN A 63 12.48 13.01 -8.85
CA ASN A 63 13.48 12.02 -9.27
C ASN A 63 13.11 11.30 -10.59
N ASN A 64 12.06 11.73 -11.29
CA ASN A 64 11.59 11.12 -12.54
C ASN A 64 11.34 9.61 -12.47
N ILE A 65 10.99 9.08 -11.29
CA ILE A 65 10.84 7.64 -11.08
C ILE A 65 9.54 7.14 -11.71
N LYS A 66 9.63 6.10 -12.53
CA LYS A 66 8.45 5.48 -13.16
C LYS A 66 7.91 4.36 -12.28
N ILE A 67 6.73 4.57 -11.72
CA ILE A 67 5.98 3.58 -10.93
C ILE A 67 4.83 2.97 -11.73
N GLN A 68 4.35 1.79 -11.30
CA GLN A 68 3.18 1.12 -11.85
C GLN A 68 2.13 0.78 -10.79
N THR A 69 0.92 0.47 -11.24
CA THR A 69 -0.20 0.07 -10.40
C THR A 69 -0.44 -1.45 -10.54
N PRO A 70 -1.04 -2.11 -9.53
CA PRO A 70 -1.42 -1.54 -8.23
C PRO A 70 -0.20 -1.38 -7.29
N TRP A 71 -0.19 -0.29 -6.52
CA TRP A 71 0.65 -0.18 -5.33
C TRP A 71 -0.13 -0.65 -4.09
N ARG A 72 0.59 -0.91 -2.99
CA ARG A 72 -0.01 -1.46 -1.76
C ARG A 72 0.46 -0.74 -0.51
N GLU A 73 -0.39 -0.79 0.51
CA GLU A 73 -0.10 -0.41 1.88
C GLU A 73 -0.02 -1.69 2.73
N VAL A 74 0.97 -1.78 3.61
CA VAL A 74 1.13 -2.88 4.55
C VAL A 74 1.09 -2.31 5.96
N PHE A 75 0.01 -2.62 6.69
CA PHE A 75 -0.20 -2.16 8.06
C PHE A 75 0.54 -3.06 9.05
N ILE A 76 1.82 -2.79 9.25
CA ILE A 76 2.72 -3.59 10.11
C ILE A 76 2.32 -3.47 11.58
N LYS A 77 2.00 -2.26 12.04
CA LYS A 77 1.56 -1.99 13.41
C LYS A 77 0.44 -0.96 13.39
N GLY A 78 -0.71 -1.34 13.93
CA GLY A 78 -1.91 -0.51 13.92
C GLY A 78 -2.62 -0.46 15.26
N PRO A 79 -3.89 0.00 15.27
CA PRO A 79 -4.72 -0.08 16.46
C PRO A 79 -4.88 -1.54 16.88
N GLY A 80 -4.57 -1.85 18.14
CA GLY A 80 -4.83 -3.18 18.69
C GLY A 80 -6.32 -3.51 18.71
N MET A 81 -6.66 -4.79 18.66
CA MET A 81 -8.06 -5.27 18.63
C MET A 81 -8.89 -4.81 19.83
N LEU A 82 -8.27 -4.68 21.01
CA LEU A 82 -8.97 -4.31 22.26
C LEU A 82 -8.71 -2.85 22.66
N ILE A 83 -7.53 -2.32 22.36
CA ILE A 83 -7.11 -0.95 22.72
C ILE A 83 -6.33 -0.39 21.53
N LYS A 84 -6.68 0.82 21.10
CA LYS A 84 -6.07 1.48 19.92
C LYS A 84 -4.56 1.75 20.08
N GLY A 85 -4.00 1.71 21.28
CA GLY A 85 -2.59 2.07 21.53
C GLY A 85 -2.31 3.54 21.19
N ASN A 86 -1.04 3.96 21.26
CA ASN A 86 -0.63 5.29 20.81
C ASN A 86 -0.51 5.32 19.27
N PRO A 87 -1.30 6.13 18.54
CA PRO A 87 -1.22 6.26 17.08
C PRO A 87 0.15 6.72 16.56
N ASP A 88 0.94 7.43 17.36
CA ASP A 88 2.29 7.87 16.99
C ASP A 88 3.25 6.68 16.77
N ASN A 89 2.88 5.50 17.26
CA ASN A 89 3.64 4.26 17.10
C ASN A 89 3.09 3.34 16.02
N TYR A 90 2.09 3.76 15.23
CA TYR A 90 1.63 2.98 14.09
C TYR A 90 2.71 2.96 13.01
N ILE A 91 2.81 1.85 12.30
CA ILE A 91 3.78 1.63 11.22
C ILE A 91 3.00 1.12 10.02
N THR A 92 3.07 1.89 8.93
CA THR A 92 2.51 1.52 7.63
C THR A 92 3.61 1.60 6.58
N GLU A 93 3.82 0.54 5.82
CA GLU A 93 4.70 0.56 4.65
C GLU A 93 3.89 0.86 3.39
N ILE A 94 4.36 1.77 2.56
CA ILE A 94 3.75 2.11 1.28
C ILE A 94 4.73 1.69 0.18
N ILE A 95 4.29 0.80 -0.70
CA ILE A 95 5.17 0.08 -1.64
C ILE A 95 4.68 0.32 -3.06
N PHE A 96 5.50 0.98 -3.87
CA PHE A 96 5.25 1.26 -5.27
C PHE A 96 6.13 0.40 -6.17
N PRO A 97 5.57 -0.56 -6.91
CA PRO A 97 6.35 -1.28 -7.92
C PRO A 97 6.88 -0.30 -8.97
N LEU A 98 8.14 -0.47 -9.35
CA LEU A 98 8.75 0.28 -10.46
C LEU A 98 8.24 -0.29 -11.79
N LYS A 99 8.12 0.57 -12.80
CA LYS A 99 8.02 0.09 -14.18
C LYS A 99 9.36 -0.50 -14.58
N GLU A 100 9.33 -1.67 -15.19
CA GLU A 100 10.49 -2.21 -15.87
C GLU A 100 10.81 -1.32 -17.08
N GLU A 101 12.11 -1.10 -17.33
CA GLU A 101 12.55 -0.49 -18.58
C GLU A 101 12.38 -1.56 -19.68
N GLU A 102 11.64 -1.25 -20.74
CA GLU A 102 11.55 -2.10 -21.94
C GLU A 102 12.89 -2.15 -22.69
#